data_AF-A0AAD4KP13-F1
#
_entry.id   AF-A0AAD4KP13-F1
#
_cell.length_a   1.000
_cell.length_b   1.000
_cell.length_c   1.000
_cell.angle_alpha   90.00
_cell.angle_beta   90.00
_cell.angle_gamma   90.00
#
_symmetry.space_group_name_H-M   'P 1'
#
loop_
_entity.id
_entity.type
_entity.pdbx_description
1 polymer ?
#
loop_
_entity_poly.entity_id
_entity_poly.type
_entity_poly.pdbx_seq_one_letter_code
_entity_poly.pdbx_strand_id
1 'polypeptide(L)'
;MSGVLRKLQGGNLEVFKFGMYILFPIGWMYYFGTNLEERFSVRDFWPTAEQSHKIPESVEEIDRELTRMRMLDGMKRERRQKEL
;
A
#
# COMPACT_ATOMS: atom_id res chain seq x y z
N MET A 1 21.76 -44.35 -0.17
CA MET A 1 20.81 -43.40 -0.80
C MET A 1 19.47 -44.11 -0.99
N SER A 2 18.39 -43.56 -0.43
CA SER A 2 17.09 -44.23 -0.33
C SER A 2 16.48 -44.54 -1.70
N GLY A 3 15.84 -45.71 -1.84
CA GLY A 3 15.24 -46.16 -3.12
C GLY A 3 14.15 -45.25 -3.68
N VAL A 4 13.63 -44.33 -2.88
CA VAL A 4 12.67 -43.28 -3.28
C VAL A 4 13.32 -42.26 -4.22
N LEU A 5 14.55 -41.84 -3.93
CA LEU A 5 15.29 -40.88 -4.76
C LEU A 5 15.64 -41.45 -6.14
N ARG A 6 15.84 -42.77 -6.25
CA ARG A 6 16.12 -43.44 -7.53
C ARG A 6 14.88 -43.55 -8.43
N LYS A 7 13.68 -43.60 -7.86
CA LYS A 7 12.40 -43.58 -8.62
C LYS A 7 12.04 -42.20 -9.15
N LEU A 8 12.62 -41.14 -8.57
CA LEU A 8 12.43 -39.73 -8.95
C LEU A 8 13.49 -39.23 -9.96
N GLN A 9 14.13 -40.12 -10.72
CA GLN A 9 15.06 -39.75 -11.79
C GLN A 9 14.45 -39.99 -13.18
N GLY A 10 14.92 -39.23 -14.19
CA GLY A 10 14.41 -39.32 -15.56
C GLY A 10 12.99 -38.75 -15.69
N GLY A 11 12.17 -39.30 -16.59
CA GLY A 11 10.82 -38.81 -16.88
C GLY A 11 9.89 -38.71 -15.66
N ASN A 12 10.08 -39.53 -14.63
CA ASN A 12 9.31 -39.44 -13.37
C ASN A 12 9.55 -38.11 -12.63
N LEU A 13 10.74 -37.52 -12.77
CA LEU A 13 11.05 -36.21 -12.21
C LEU A 13 10.28 -35.10 -12.93
N GLU A 14 10.13 -35.23 -14.25
CA GLU A 14 9.40 -34.26 -15.06
C GLU A 14 7.91 -34.29 -14.76
N VAL A 15 7.33 -35.49 -14.58
CA VAL A 15 5.93 -35.65 -14.13
C VAL A 15 5.71 -35.06 -12.73
N PHE A 16 6.67 -35.26 -11.81
CA PHE A 16 6.60 -34.64 -10.48
C PHE A 16 6.66 -33.11 -10.56
N LYS A 17 7.60 -32.55 -11.33
CA LYS A 17 7.70 -31.09 -11.56
C LYS A 17 6.43 -30.52 -12.16
N PHE A 18 5.88 -31.19 -13.17
CA PHE A 18 4.61 -30.81 -13.80
C PHE A 18 3.45 -30.81 -12.80
N GLY A 19 3.32 -31.87 -12.00
CA GLY A 19 2.33 -31.94 -10.92
C GLY A 19 2.50 -30.80 -9.91
N MET A 20 3.72 -30.51 -9.49
CA MET A 20 4.01 -29.38 -8.60
C MET A 20 3.63 -28.04 -9.22
N TYR A 21 3.92 -27.81 -10.50
CA TYR A 21 3.58 -26.54 -11.17
C TYR A 21 2.08 -26.32 -11.37
N ILE A 22 1.26 -27.38 -11.38
CA ILE A 22 -0.20 -27.26 -11.40
C ILE A 22 -0.74 -27.12 -9.98
N LEU A 23 -0.30 -27.99 -9.07
CA LEU A 23 -0.83 -28.03 -7.70
C LEU A 23 -0.43 -26.82 -6.88
N PHE A 24 0.77 -26.27 -7.10
CA PHE A 24 1.27 -25.10 -6.37
C PHE A 24 0.37 -23.86 -6.57
N PRO A 25 0.10 -23.36 -7.80
CA PRO A 25 -0.77 -22.20 -7.98
C PRO A 25 -2.22 -22.48 -7.57
N ILE A 26 -2.75 -23.68 -7.81
CA ILE A 26 -4.13 -24.03 -7.40
C ILE A 26 -4.25 -24.04 -5.88
N GLY A 27 -3.32 -24.68 -5.18
CA GLY A 27 -3.30 -24.70 -3.72
C GLY A 27 -3.08 -23.31 -3.13
N TRP A 28 -2.21 -22.51 -3.75
CA TRP A 28 -2.00 -21.12 -3.35
C TRP A 28 -3.27 -20.28 -3.50
N MET A 29 -3.97 -20.40 -4.64
CA MET A 29 -5.25 -19.74 -4.87
C MET A 29 -6.36 -20.27 -3.95
N TYR A 30 -6.38 -21.54 -3.61
CA TYR A 30 -7.36 -22.09 -2.67
C TYR A 30 -7.14 -21.56 -1.24
N TYR A 31 -5.88 -21.44 -0.81
CA TYR A 31 -5.55 -20.99 0.54
C TYR A 31 -5.61 -19.46 0.69
N PHE A 32 -5.14 -18.71 -0.31
CA PHE A 32 -5.07 -17.25 -0.25
C PHE A 32 -6.14 -16.55 -1.10
N GLY A 33 -6.65 -17.15 -2.17
CA GLY A 33 -7.39 -16.45 -3.22
C GLY A 33 -8.77 -15.90 -2.84
N THR A 34 -9.35 -16.34 -1.72
CA THR A 34 -10.67 -15.86 -1.26
C THR A 34 -10.62 -15.05 0.03
N ASN A 35 -9.47 -14.99 0.71
CA ASN A 35 -9.36 -14.39 2.03
C ASN A 35 -8.05 -13.57 2.18
N LEU A 36 -7.74 -12.74 1.18
CA LEU A 36 -6.64 -11.77 1.31
C LEU A 36 -7.06 -10.58 2.19
N GLU A 37 -8.29 -10.10 2.01
CA GLU A 37 -8.76 -8.87 2.65
C GLU A 37 -8.88 -9.01 4.16
N GLU A 38 -9.46 -10.09 4.69
CA GLU A 38 -9.53 -10.31 6.14
C GLU A 38 -8.12 -10.53 6.74
N ARG A 39 -7.28 -11.33 6.07
CA ARG A 39 -5.94 -11.72 6.56
C ARG A 39 -4.90 -10.60 6.51
N PHE A 40 -5.01 -9.70 5.55
CA PHE A 40 -4.04 -8.62 5.33
C PHE A 40 -4.64 -7.23 5.56
N SER A 41 -5.87 -7.13 6.07
CA SER A 41 -6.41 -5.84 6.50
C SER A 41 -5.60 -5.31 7.69
N VAL A 42 -5.02 -4.14 7.50
CA VAL A 42 -4.41 -3.39 8.60
C VAL A 42 -5.48 -2.52 9.20
N ARG A 43 -5.70 -2.66 10.51
CA ARG A 43 -6.60 -1.76 11.26
C ARG A 43 -6.09 -0.33 11.11
N ASP A 44 -6.99 0.58 10.78
CA ASP A 44 -6.70 2.01 10.61
C ASP A 44 -5.64 2.31 9.52
N PHE A 45 -5.60 1.49 8.45
CA PHE A 45 -4.70 1.71 7.31
C PHE A 45 -4.89 3.10 6.67
N TRP A 46 -6.13 3.55 6.55
CA TRP A 46 -6.47 4.87 6.03
C TRP A 46 -6.60 5.87 7.17
N PRO A 47 -6.03 7.09 7.04
CA PRO A 47 -6.21 8.14 8.03
C PRO A 47 -7.69 8.46 8.20
N THR A 48 -8.11 8.62 9.44
CA THR A 48 -9.49 8.97 9.79
C THR A 48 -9.85 10.37 9.26
N ALA A 49 -11.14 10.67 9.18
CA ALA A 49 -11.61 12.01 8.79
C ALA A 49 -11.10 13.13 9.73
N GLU A 50 -10.80 12.81 10.99
CA GLU A 50 -10.17 13.75 11.94
C GLU A 50 -8.69 14.00 11.65
N GLN A 51 -7.98 12.99 11.17
CA GLN A 51 -6.57 13.07 10.76
C GLN A 51 -6.41 13.65 9.35
N SER A 52 -7.49 13.72 8.59
CA SER A 52 -7.52 14.31 7.26
C SER A 52 -7.55 15.83 7.35
N HIS A 53 -6.94 16.50 6.36
CA HIS A 53 -6.99 17.95 6.28
C HIS A 53 -8.44 18.41 6.10
N LYS A 54 -8.99 19.10 7.11
CA LYS A 54 -10.34 19.67 7.04
C LYS A 54 -10.30 20.93 6.18
N ILE A 55 -11.12 20.97 5.14
CA ILE A 55 -11.29 22.18 4.34
C ILE A 55 -12.19 23.12 5.15
N PRO A 56 -11.90 24.43 5.20
CA PRO A 56 -12.80 25.40 5.82
C PRO A 56 -14.20 25.31 5.22
N GLU A 57 -15.21 25.04 6.05
CA GLU A 57 -16.61 24.90 5.59
C GLU A 57 -17.41 26.19 5.76
N SER A 58 -16.96 27.09 6.65
CA SER A 58 -17.62 28.38 6.91
C SER A 58 -16.92 29.56 6.23
N VAL A 59 -17.69 30.57 5.86
CA VAL A 59 -17.18 31.79 5.18
C VAL A 59 -16.16 32.51 6.06
N GLU A 60 -16.41 32.57 7.37
CA GLU A 60 -15.53 33.20 8.35
C GLU A 60 -14.20 32.45 8.53
N GLU A 61 -14.20 31.12 8.38
CA GLU A 61 -12.98 30.30 8.41
C GLU A 61 -12.18 30.44 7.13
N ILE A 62 -12.86 30.51 5.97
CA ILE A 62 -12.24 30.79 4.67
C ILE A 62 -11.52 32.14 4.69
N ASP A 63 -12.18 33.20 5.17
CA ASP A 63 -11.58 34.54 5.21
C ASP A 63 -10.38 34.63 6.16
N ARG A 64 -10.45 33.94 7.30
CA ARG A 64 -9.31 33.81 8.24
C ARG A 64 -8.13 33.09 7.60
N GLU A 65 -8.36 31.97 6.92
CA GLU A 65 -7.27 31.22 6.29
C GLU A 65 -6.68 31.99 5.09
N LEU A 66 -7.51 32.67 4.30
CA LEU A 66 -7.05 33.58 3.22
C LEU A 66 -6.19 34.72 3.76
N THR A 67 -6.58 35.32 4.88
CA THR A 67 -5.80 36.38 5.54
C THR A 67 -4.46 35.85 6.03
N ARG A 68 -4.44 34.64 6.63
CA ARG A 68 -3.22 33.95 7.05
C ARG A 68 -2.29 33.70 5.86
N MET A 69 -2.81 33.20 4.74
CA MET A 69 -2.05 32.95 3.52
C MET A 69 -1.43 34.23 2.95
N ARG A 70 -2.21 35.32 2.84
CA ARG A 70 -1.72 36.62 2.37
C ARG A 70 -0.59 37.18 3.24
N MET A 71 -0.71 37.05 4.57
CA MET A 71 0.32 37.49 5.51
C MET A 71 1.63 36.68 5.34
N LEU A 72 1.54 35.36 5.22
CA LEU A 72 2.69 34.49 4.99
C LEU A 72 3.41 34.84 3.68
N ASP A 73 2.65 35.09 2.62
CA ASP A 73 3.21 35.48 1.33
C ASP A 73 3.90 36.85 1.38
N GLY A 74 3.32 37.81 2.09
CA GLY A 74 3.95 39.10 2.37
C GLY A 74 5.30 38.94 3.08
N MET A 75 5.34 38.18 4.18
CA MET A 75 6.57 37.92 4.92
C MET A 75 7.63 37.21 4.06
N LYS A 76 7.23 36.23 3.24
CA LYS A 76 8.16 35.55 2.31
C LYS A 76 8.72 36.52 1.27
N ARG A 77 7.92 37.46 0.76
CA ARG A 77 8.36 38.50 -0.18
C ARG A 77 9.37 39.44 0.49
N GLU A 78 9.09 39.91 1.71
CA GLU A 78 10.00 40.77 2.46
C GLU A 78 11.33 40.08 2.78
N ARG A 79 11.32 38.80 3.17
CA ARG A 79 12.56 38.04 3.38
C ARG A 79 13.42 37.98 2.12
N ARG A 80 12.82 37.67 0.96
CA ARG A 80 13.53 37.67 -0.32
C ARG A 80 14.11 39.04 -0.69
N GLN A 81 13.43 40.13 -0.33
CA GLN A 81 13.92 41.49 -0.57
C GLN A 81 15.08 41.89 0.36
N LYS A 82 15.17 41.31 1.56
CA LYS A 82 16.26 41.57 2.51
C LYS A 82 17.52 40.73 2.22
N GLU A 83 17.36 39.63 1.49
CA GLU A 83 18.46 38.74 1.08
C GLU A 83 19.12 39.17 -0.26
N LEU A 84 18.53 40.16 -0.96
CA LEU A 84 19.08 40.82 -2.15
C LEU A 84 19.83 42.10 -1.76
#